data_AF-A0A355GCR3-F1
#
_entry.id   AF-A0A355GCR3-F1
#
_cell.length_a   1.000
_cell.length_b   1.000
_cell.length_c   1.000
_cell.angle_alpha   90.00
_cell.angle_beta   90.00
_cell.angle_gamma   90.00
#
_symmetry.space_group_name_H-M   'P 1'
#
loop_
_entity.id
_entity.type
_entity.pdbx_description
1 polymer ?
#
loop_
_entity_poly.entity_id
_entity_poly.type
_entity_poly.pdbx_seq_one_letter_code
_entity_poly.pdbx_strand_id
1 'polypeptide(L)'
;PLDHSTLAARIMAILAHAFVIVGLIIMGKVHFADTQVGLAMALLYLLLPCTAYDVSKANHVLPAALLVWAFVTYKQPMLSGTFMGLACGAMFFPVFLLPLWASFYWKNGLKRFVLSGSVVGAVLLGSLILTSVDRYSFTQQTIGSIDWSVIKFEGGQQIPGFWSAYDSAYRIPVFVVFVLLIVCLTIWPRRKNLGHLMSHTTAIIIATLLWYPQQGSVYLLWYLPMLLMVVFRPRLLHTTQSTEVDRNQQANEKPVSRFQDSATVVRHTSQ
;
A
#
# COMPACT_ATOMS: atom_id res chain seq x y z
N PRO A 1 35.97 -15.31 -7.88
CA PRO A 1 35.81 -14.17 -6.94
C PRO A 1 34.35 -13.70 -6.88
N LEU A 2 33.72 -13.79 -5.70
CA LEU A 2 32.39 -13.24 -5.47
C LEU A 2 32.51 -11.71 -5.39
N ASP A 3 31.94 -10.99 -6.37
CA ASP A 3 31.92 -9.53 -6.36
C ASP A 3 31.14 -9.05 -5.12
N HIS A 4 31.80 -8.32 -4.22
CA HIS A 4 31.20 -7.83 -2.96
C HIS A 4 29.89 -7.04 -3.18
N SER A 5 29.75 -6.37 -4.32
CA SER A 5 28.54 -5.66 -4.75
C SER A 5 27.35 -6.60 -4.96
N THR A 6 27.57 -7.77 -5.55
CA THR A 6 26.52 -8.77 -5.80
C THR A 6 26.06 -9.44 -4.51
N LEU A 7 26.98 -9.69 -3.58
CA LEU A 7 26.66 -10.23 -2.27
C LEU A 7 25.82 -9.23 -1.46
N ALA A 8 26.24 -7.96 -1.44
CA ALA A 8 25.50 -6.89 -0.77
C ALA A 8 24.09 -6.75 -1.34
N ALA A 9 23.93 -6.76 -2.67
CA ALA A 9 22.62 -6.68 -3.33
C ALA A 9 21.70 -7.84 -2.94
N ARG A 10 22.22 -9.07 -2.85
CA ARG A 10 21.45 -10.26 -2.44
C ARG A 10 21.01 -10.17 -0.98
N ILE A 11 21.90 -9.76 -0.08
CA ILE A 11 21.57 -9.58 1.35
C ILE A 11 20.48 -8.52 1.49
N MET A 12 20.60 -7.39 0.79
CA MET A 12 19.59 -6.33 0.80
C MET A 12 18.24 -6.80 0.26
N ALA A 13 18.24 -7.62 -0.81
CA ALA A 13 17.00 -8.19 -1.33
C ALA A 13 16.33 -9.13 -0.32
N ILE A 14 17.09 -10.05 0.29
CA ILE A 14 16.58 -10.98 1.30
C ILE A 14 15.99 -10.20 2.49
N LEU A 15 16.70 -9.18 2.98
CA LEU A 15 16.22 -8.33 4.05
C LEU A 15 14.96 -7.58 3.66
N ALA A 16 14.87 -7.04 2.43
CA ALA A 16 13.68 -6.35 1.95
C ALA A 16 12.45 -7.30 1.88
N HIS A 17 12.62 -8.52 1.38
CA HIS A 17 11.56 -9.53 1.37
C HIS A 17 11.14 -9.93 2.79
N ALA A 18 12.09 -10.17 3.69
CA ALA A 18 11.80 -10.45 5.10
C ALA A 18 11.02 -9.29 5.74
N PHE A 19 11.40 -8.05 5.42
CA PHE A 19 10.73 -6.85 5.91
C PHE A 19 9.28 -6.74 5.43
N VAL A 20 8.99 -7.10 4.16
CA VAL A 20 7.62 -7.24 3.64
C VAL A 20 6.83 -8.30 4.41
N ILE A 21 7.40 -9.49 4.57
CA ILE A 21 6.74 -10.64 5.23
C ILE A 21 6.35 -10.30 6.66
N VAL A 22 7.29 -9.77 7.44
CA VAL A 22 7.04 -9.34 8.82
C VAL A 22 5.97 -8.25 8.84
N GLY A 23 6.04 -7.29 7.92
CA GLY A 23 5.04 -6.23 7.80
C GLY A 23 3.63 -6.74 7.49
N LEU A 24 3.48 -7.73 6.61
CA LEU A 24 2.19 -8.36 6.29
C LEU A 24 1.61 -9.13 7.49
N ILE A 25 2.44 -9.87 8.22
CA ILE A 25 2.01 -10.61 9.42
C ILE A 25 1.56 -9.64 10.52
N ILE A 26 2.34 -8.58 10.77
CA ILE A 26 1.99 -7.55 11.76
C ILE A 26 0.72 -6.82 11.33
N MET A 27 0.55 -6.50 10.04
CA MET A 27 -0.67 -5.90 9.52
C MET A 27 -1.90 -6.77 9.81
N GLY A 28 -1.83 -8.07 9.52
CA GLY A 28 -2.90 -9.02 9.83
C GLY A 28 -3.21 -9.08 11.33
N LYS A 29 -2.19 -9.25 12.16
CA LYS A 29 -2.33 -9.36 13.63
C LYS A 29 -2.88 -8.08 14.27
N VAL A 30 -2.33 -6.92 13.93
CA VAL A 30 -2.62 -5.65 14.64
C VAL A 30 -3.82 -4.93 14.06
N HIS A 31 -4.00 -4.96 12.74
CA HIS A 31 -5.02 -4.14 12.07
C HIS A 31 -6.19 -4.94 11.52
N PHE A 32 -5.99 -6.23 11.18
CA PHE A 32 -7.09 -7.13 10.80
C PHE A 32 -7.56 -8.03 11.96
N ALA A 33 -6.90 -7.96 13.12
CA ALA A 33 -7.18 -8.77 14.32
C ALA A 33 -7.15 -10.29 14.06
N ASP A 34 -6.51 -10.73 12.98
CA ASP A 34 -6.42 -12.13 12.58
C ASP A 34 -4.99 -12.44 12.10
N THR A 35 -4.30 -13.28 12.87
CA THR A 35 -2.93 -13.69 12.56
C THR A 35 -2.88 -14.70 11.42
N GLN A 36 -3.93 -15.52 11.24
CA GLN A 36 -4.01 -16.47 10.13
C GLN A 36 -4.12 -15.73 8.80
N VAL A 37 -4.90 -14.64 8.75
CA VAL A 37 -4.96 -13.75 7.57
C VAL A 37 -3.61 -13.13 7.27
N GLY A 38 -2.89 -12.66 8.30
CA GLY A 38 -1.51 -12.17 8.17
C GLY A 38 -0.55 -13.19 7.58
N LEU A 39 -0.61 -14.44 8.09
CA LEU A 39 0.21 -15.54 7.63
C LEU A 39 -0.15 -15.96 6.18
N ALA A 40 -1.44 -15.99 5.84
CA ALA A 40 -1.92 -16.30 4.49
C ALA A 40 -1.41 -15.28 3.47
N MET A 41 -1.45 -13.98 3.78
CA MET A 41 -0.87 -12.94 2.92
C MET A 41 0.64 -13.14 2.73
N ALA A 42 1.38 -13.41 3.80
CA ALA A 42 2.82 -13.63 3.74
C ALA A 42 3.20 -14.89 2.94
N LEU A 43 2.47 -15.98 3.13
CA LEU A 43 2.67 -17.22 2.37
C LEU A 43 2.38 -17.00 0.89
N LEU A 44 1.26 -16.37 0.54
CA LEU A 44 0.93 -16.08 -0.85
C LEU A 44 1.94 -15.15 -1.51
N TYR A 45 2.44 -14.15 -0.77
CA TYR A 45 3.53 -13.32 -1.25
C TYR A 45 4.75 -14.16 -1.64
N LEU A 46 5.19 -15.09 -0.78
CA LEU A 46 6.33 -15.98 -1.04
C LEU A 46 6.10 -17.01 -2.15
N LEU A 47 4.88 -17.54 -2.25
CA LEU A 47 4.50 -18.57 -3.21
C LEU A 47 4.36 -18.01 -4.64
N LEU A 48 4.16 -16.70 -4.79
CA LEU A 48 3.95 -16.09 -6.10
C LEU A 48 5.24 -16.08 -6.92
N PRO A 49 5.26 -16.68 -8.14
CA PRO A 49 6.45 -16.81 -8.97
C PRO A 49 7.16 -15.49 -9.28
N CYS A 50 6.42 -14.38 -9.30
CA CYS A 50 6.98 -13.04 -9.53
C CYS A 50 7.97 -12.62 -8.43
N THR A 51 7.90 -13.19 -7.22
CA THR A 51 8.92 -12.96 -6.18
C THR A 51 10.22 -13.70 -6.45
N ALA A 52 10.17 -14.81 -7.20
CA ALA A 52 11.34 -15.60 -7.57
C ALA A 52 12.03 -15.10 -8.85
N TYR A 53 11.29 -14.44 -9.75
CA TYR A 53 11.80 -14.05 -11.08
C TYR A 53 12.80 -12.88 -11.07
N ASP A 54 12.72 -11.96 -10.09
CA ASP A 54 13.60 -10.77 -9.97
C ASP A 54 14.26 -10.64 -8.56
N VAL A 55 14.53 -11.76 -7.88
CA VAL A 55 15.10 -11.79 -6.50
C VAL A 55 16.40 -10.99 -6.37
N SER A 56 17.19 -10.84 -7.44
CA SER A 56 18.49 -10.19 -7.40
C SER A 56 18.44 -8.65 -7.43
N LYS A 57 17.30 -8.05 -7.78
CA LYS A 57 17.15 -6.59 -7.88
C LYS A 57 16.44 -6.04 -6.64
N ALA A 58 17.18 -5.93 -5.54
CA ALA A 58 16.74 -5.33 -4.28
C ALA A 58 16.01 -3.98 -4.45
N ASN A 59 16.41 -3.21 -5.47
CA ASN A 59 15.88 -1.89 -5.81
C ASN A 59 14.36 -1.89 -6.06
N HIS A 60 13.75 -3.02 -6.40
CA HIS A 60 12.31 -3.09 -6.67
C HIS A 60 11.48 -3.50 -5.45
N VAL A 61 12.08 -4.11 -4.44
CA VAL A 61 11.35 -4.66 -3.28
C VAL A 61 11.32 -3.67 -2.13
N LEU A 62 12.40 -2.90 -1.98
CA LEU A 62 12.57 -1.95 -0.88
C LEU A 62 11.45 -0.89 -0.81
N PRO A 63 11.01 -0.24 -1.90
CA PRO A 63 9.92 0.73 -1.82
C PRO A 63 8.60 0.10 -1.35
N ALA A 64 8.29 -1.11 -1.84
CA ALA A 64 7.11 -1.85 -1.42
C ALA A 64 7.17 -2.20 0.08
N ALA A 65 8.33 -2.65 0.55
CA ALA A 65 8.56 -2.96 1.96
C ALA A 65 8.38 -1.73 2.86
N LEU A 66 8.96 -0.59 2.48
CA LEU A 66 8.82 0.67 3.20
C LEU A 66 7.35 1.12 3.25
N LEU A 67 6.63 1.03 2.14
CA LEU A 67 5.21 1.36 2.12
C LEU A 67 4.38 0.41 3.01
N VAL A 68 4.69 -0.90 3.02
CA VAL A 68 4.02 -1.88 3.92
C VAL A 68 4.15 -1.42 5.36
N TRP A 69 5.35 -0.97 5.76
CA TRP A 69 5.59 -0.44 7.10
C TRP A 69 4.98 0.93 7.36
N ALA A 70 4.87 1.78 6.33
CA ALA A 70 4.10 3.02 6.40
C ALA A 70 2.63 2.75 6.73
N PHE A 71 2.07 1.64 6.21
CA PHE A 71 0.75 1.15 6.56
C PHE A 71 0.70 0.51 7.94
N VAL A 72 1.64 -0.37 8.31
CA VAL A 72 1.68 -0.95 9.67
C VAL A 72 1.69 0.15 10.74
N THR A 73 2.40 1.24 10.48
CA THR A 73 2.53 2.39 11.40
C THR A 73 1.53 3.52 11.11
N TYR A 74 0.44 3.28 10.36
CA TYR A 74 -0.48 4.35 9.93
C TYR A 74 -1.09 5.15 11.10
N LYS A 75 -1.22 4.57 12.30
CA LYS A 75 -1.73 5.27 13.49
C LYS A 75 -0.76 6.34 13.99
N GLN A 76 0.53 6.24 13.64
CA GLN A 76 1.60 7.13 14.06
C GLN A 76 2.10 7.95 12.85
N PRO A 77 1.62 9.19 12.66
CA PRO A 77 1.90 9.96 11.45
C PRO A 77 3.40 10.25 11.25
N MET A 78 4.19 10.34 12.32
CA MET A 78 5.65 10.54 12.19
C MET A 78 6.33 9.32 11.56
N LEU A 79 6.11 8.11 12.11
CA LEU A 79 6.71 6.89 11.56
C LEU A 79 6.24 6.62 10.13
N SER A 80 4.94 6.79 9.88
CA SER A 80 4.39 6.62 8.53
C SER A 80 5.02 7.60 7.53
N GLY A 81 5.21 8.87 7.91
CA GLY A 81 5.89 9.86 7.08
C GLY A 81 7.38 9.55 6.87
N THR A 82 8.07 8.99 7.88
CA THR A 82 9.47 8.53 7.73
C THR A 82 9.57 7.42 6.68
N PHE A 83 8.73 6.38 6.81
CA PHE A 83 8.72 5.27 5.85
C PHE A 83 8.29 5.72 4.45
N MET A 84 7.31 6.62 4.35
CA MET A 84 6.91 7.20 3.07
C MET A 84 8.03 8.04 2.44
N GLY A 85 8.74 8.86 3.22
CA GLY A 85 9.88 9.64 2.76
C GLY A 85 11.03 8.76 2.28
N LEU A 86 11.34 7.69 3.01
CA LEU A 86 12.31 6.68 2.59
C LEU A 86 11.86 5.98 1.30
N ALA A 87 10.57 5.66 1.16
CA ALA A 87 10.04 5.04 -0.06
C ALA A 87 10.18 5.97 -1.27
N CYS A 88 9.89 7.26 -1.11
CA CYS A 88 10.10 8.29 -2.14
C CYS A 88 11.58 8.45 -2.51
N GLY A 89 12.49 8.28 -1.54
CA GLY A 89 13.93 8.30 -1.78
C GLY A 89 14.44 7.05 -2.49
N ALA A 90 13.83 5.89 -2.22
CA ALA A 90 14.17 4.64 -2.87
C ALA A 90 13.66 4.57 -4.33
N MET A 91 12.50 5.17 -4.61
CA MET A 91 11.92 5.22 -5.95
C MET A 91 10.96 6.40 -6.10
N PHE A 92 10.73 6.88 -7.32
CA PHE A 92 9.94 8.10 -7.53
C PHE A 92 8.41 7.90 -7.40
N PHE A 93 7.86 6.71 -7.67
CA PHE A 93 6.40 6.50 -7.71
C PHE A 93 5.65 6.80 -6.39
N PRO A 94 6.20 6.56 -5.17
CA PRO A 94 5.53 6.88 -3.91
C PRO A 94 5.25 8.38 -3.73
N VAL A 95 5.92 9.26 -4.48
CA VAL A 95 5.62 10.70 -4.48
C VAL A 95 4.16 10.97 -4.88
N PHE A 96 3.59 10.18 -5.79
CA PHE A 96 2.18 10.29 -6.18
C PHE A 96 1.20 9.87 -5.07
N LEU A 97 1.67 9.20 -4.03
CA LEU A 97 0.87 8.83 -2.87
C LEU A 97 0.79 9.97 -1.85
N LEU A 98 1.72 10.91 -1.86
CA LEU A 98 1.78 12.00 -0.87
C LEU A 98 0.48 12.81 -0.77
N PRO A 99 -0.20 13.21 -1.87
CA PRO A 99 -1.47 13.93 -1.78
C PRO A 99 -2.57 13.10 -1.09
N LEU A 100 -2.66 11.81 -1.41
CA LEU A 100 -3.61 10.88 -0.81
C LEU A 100 -3.38 10.72 0.71
N TRP A 101 -2.13 10.51 1.10
CA TRP A 101 -1.75 10.31 2.51
C TRP A 101 -1.85 11.60 3.33
N ALA A 102 -1.50 12.74 2.74
CA ALA A 102 -1.74 14.06 3.34
C ALA A 102 -3.24 14.29 3.62
N SER A 103 -4.11 13.96 2.66
CA SER A 103 -5.56 14.03 2.84
C SER A 103 -6.09 13.09 3.93
N PHE A 104 -5.49 11.90 4.08
CA PHE A 104 -5.82 10.99 5.19
C PHE A 104 -5.50 11.58 6.56
N TYR A 105 -4.37 12.27 6.72
CA TYR A 105 -3.93 12.86 7.98
C TYR A 105 -4.44 14.29 8.26
N TRP A 106 -5.30 14.84 7.39
CA TRP A 106 -5.68 16.26 7.35
C TRP A 106 -6.03 16.91 8.70
N LYS A 107 -6.72 16.19 9.61
CA LYS A 107 -7.21 16.78 10.86
C LYS A 107 -6.12 16.94 11.94
N ASN A 108 -5.45 15.86 12.33
CA ASN A 108 -4.56 15.86 13.52
C ASN A 108 -3.18 15.22 13.28
N GLY A 109 -2.84 14.85 12.05
CA GLY A 109 -1.57 14.16 11.74
C GLY A 109 -0.74 14.81 10.65
N LEU A 110 -1.33 15.71 9.85
CA LEU A 110 -0.73 16.22 8.62
C LEU A 110 0.62 16.87 8.85
N LYS A 111 0.71 17.80 9.81
CA LYS A 111 1.97 18.50 10.12
C LYS A 111 3.08 17.53 10.52
N ARG A 112 2.76 16.51 11.32
CA ARG A 112 3.72 15.51 11.79
C ARG A 112 4.20 14.60 10.65
N PHE A 113 3.29 14.20 9.77
CA PHE A 113 3.58 13.40 8.58
C PHE A 113 4.45 14.16 7.57
N VAL A 114 4.07 15.39 7.25
CA VAL A 114 4.83 16.24 6.32
C VAL A 114 6.20 16.57 6.89
N LEU A 115 6.28 16.89 8.19
CA LEU A 115 7.56 17.19 8.84
C LEU A 115 8.50 15.98 8.81
N SER A 116 8.04 14.79 9.20
CA SER A 116 8.92 13.60 9.19
C SER A 116 9.33 13.21 7.77
N GLY A 117 8.41 13.24 6.81
CA GLY A 117 8.72 13.00 5.39
C GLY A 117 9.72 14.02 4.83
N SER A 118 9.57 15.30 5.16
CA SER A 118 10.48 16.38 4.73
C SER A 118 11.86 16.26 5.36
N VAL A 119 11.93 15.91 6.66
CA VAL A 119 13.21 15.68 7.35
C VAL A 119 13.95 14.52 6.71
N VAL A 120 13.27 13.40 6.45
CA VAL A 120 13.89 12.27 5.74
C VAL A 120 14.35 12.68 4.34
N GLY A 121 13.51 13.40 3.60
CA GLY A 121 13.88 13.92 2.28
C GLY A 121 15.12 14.81 2.33
N ALA A 122 15.20 15.73 3.29
CA ALA A 122 16.35 16.61 3.49
C ALA A 122 17.61 15.84 3.91
N VAL A 123 17.48 14.81 4.75
CA VAL A 123 18.62 13.95 5.14
C VAL A 123 19.12 13.15 3.95
N LEU A 124 18.23 12.59 3.13
CA LEU A 124 18.61 11.85 1.92
C LEU A 124 19.26 12.78 0.89
N LEU A 125 18.67 13.95 0.63
CA LEU A 125 19.29 14.96 -0.23
C LEU A 125 20.65 15.42 0.32
N GLY A 126 20.73 15.71 1.62
CA GLY A 126 21.96 16.13 2.28
C GLY A 126 23.05 15.07 2.21
N SER A 127 22.71 13.81 2.47
CA SER A 127 23.63 12.68 2.33
C SER A 127 24.12 12.53 0.90
N LEU A 128 23.23 12.72 -0.08
CA LEU A 128 23.60 12.67 -1.49
C LEU A 128 24.55 13.81 -1.86
N ILE A 129 24.26 15.05 -1.43
CA ILE A 129 25.10 16.23 -1.66
C ILE A 129 26.50 16.05 -1.04
N LEU A 130 26.57 15.52 0.19
CA LEU A 130 27.84 15.27 0.87
C LEU A 130 28.65 14.14 0.24
N THR A 131 27.98 13.18 -0.41
CA THR A 131 28.63 12.06 -1.11
C THR A 131 29.05 12.44 -2.53
N SER A 132 28.36 13.40 -3.18
CA SER A 132 28.68 13.86 -4.53
C SER A 132 29.77 14.93 -4.51
N VAL A 133 31.03 14.51 -4.63
CA VAL A 133 32.21 15.40 -4.70
C VAL A 133 32.28 16.19 -6.02
N ASP A 134 31.45 15.86 -7.02
CA ASP A 134 31.49 16.48 -8.35
C ASP A 134 30.14 17.10 -8.75
N ARG A 135 30.13 18.40 -9.08
CA ARG A 135 28.90 19.13 -9.46
C ARG A 135 28.29 18.63 -10.78
N TYR A 136 29.09 17.96 -11.61
CA TYR A 136 28.65 17.29 -12.84
C TYR A 136 28.09 15.88 -12.59
N SER A 137 28.58 15.13 -11.60
CA SER A 137 27.98 13.85 -11.21
C SER A 137 26.68 14.06 -10.43
N PHE A 138 26.56 15.15 -9.66
CA PHE A 138 25.33 15.50 -8.96
C PHE A 138 24.14 15.69 -9.92
N THR A 139 24.34 16.36 -11.04
CA THR A 139 23.28 16.55 -12.05
C THR A 139 23.00 15.26 -12.80
N GLN A 140 24.00 14.48 -13.25
CA GLN A 140 23.71 13.20 -13.91
C GLN A 140 23.18 12.10 -12.98
N GLN A 141 23.53 12.10 -11.69
CA GLN A 141 23.14 11.06 -10.74
C GLN A 141 21.85 11.43 -9.96
N THR A 142 21.48 12.71 -9.89
CA THR A 142 20.20 13.18 -9.30
C THR A 142 19.16 13.53 -10.36
N ILE A 143 19.57 14.15 -11.48
CA ILE A 143 18.70 14.50 -12.62
C ILE A 143 18.76 13.41 -13.72
N GLY A 144 19.78 12.56 -13.78
CA GLY A 144 19.81 11.40 -14.69
C GLY A 144 19.35 10.07 -14.06
N SER A 145 19.24 9.96 -12.73
CA SER A 145 18.58 8.80 -12.07
C SER A 145 17.07 8.99 -11.96
N ILE A 146 16.60 10.23 -11.88
CA ILE A 146 15.23 10.60 -12.17
C ILE A 146 15.13 10.60 -13.70
N ASP A 147 14.67 9.49 -14.28
CA ASP A 147 14.51 9.39 -15.72
C ASP A 147 13.40 10.37 -16.17
N TRP A 148 13.76 11.63 -16.43
CA TRP A 148 12.82 12.65 -16.91
C TRP A 148 12.25 12.30 -18.30
N SER A 149 12.82 11.29 -18.99
CA SER A 149 12.21 10.72 -20.20
C SER A 149 10.82 10.13 -19.92
N VAL A 150 10.55 9.75 -18.67
CA VAL A 150 9.24 9.26 -18.20
C VAL A 150 8.16 10.34 -18.30
N ILE A 151 8.53 11.61 -18.10
CA ILE A 151 7.63 12.76 -18.18
C ILE A 151 7.70 13.43 -19.55
N LYS A 152 8.83 13.30 -20.26
CA LYS A 152 9.02 13.93 -21.57
C LYS A 152 8.29 13.24 -22.71
N PHE A 153 7.71 12.05 -22.52
CA PHE A 153 7.00 11.30 -23.58
C PHE A 153 7.82 11.14 -24.88
N GLU A 154 9.15 11.29 -24.82
CA GLU A 154 10.03 11.15 -25.98
C GLU A 154 10.18 9.66 -26.29
N GLY A 155 9.43 9.22 -27.28
CA GLY A 155 9.44 7.86 -27.81
C GLY A 155 10.71 7.57 -28.58
N GLY A 156 11.82 7.33 -27.88
CA GLY A 156 12.93 6.58 -28.46
C GLY A 156 12.46 5.16 -28.78
N GLN A 157 12.57 4.73 -30.03
CA GLN A 157 12.05 3.47 -30.59
C GLN A 157 12.66 2.16 -30.01
N GLN A 158 13.22 2.18 -28.80
CA GLN A 158 13.95 1.05 -28.22
C GLN A 158 13.63 0.80 -26.73
N ILE A 159 12.43 1.15 -26.26
CA ILE A 159 12.01 0.83 -24.89
C ILE A 159 11.15 -0.45 -24.89
N PRO A 160 11.64 -1.59 -24.37
CA PRO A 160 10.86 -2.82 -24.28
C PRO A 160 9.72 -2.69 -23.24
N GLY A 161 8.49 -3.02 -23.62
CA GLY A 161 7.31 -3.01 -22.75
C GLY A 161 5.98 -2.99 -23.50
N PHE A 162 4.85 -2.96 -22.77
CA PHE A 162 3.50 -2.91 -23.35
C PHE A 162 3.32 -1.80 -24.41
N TRP A 163 3.94 -0.64 -24.17
CA TRP A 163 3.85 0.52 -25.04
C TRP A 163 4.87 0.52 -26.20
N SER A 164 5.61 -0.56 -26.45
CA SER A 164 6.53 -0.64 -27.59
C SER A 164 5.80 -0.80 -28.93
N ALA A 165 4.57 -1.34 -28.90
CA ALA A 165 3.75 -1.58 -30.08
C ALA A 165 2.89 -0.36 -30.50
N TYR A 166 2.85 0.70 -29.69
CA TYR A 166 1.99 1.86 -29.88
C TYR A 166 2.82 3.15 -29.94
N ASP A 167 2.29 4.16 -30.62
CA ASP A 167 2.86 5.50 -30.59
C ASP A 167 2.89 6.04 -29.15
N SER A 168 4.00 6.70 -28.78
CA SER A 168 4.16 7.30 -27.45
C SER A 168 3.11 8.36 -27.14
N ALA A 169 2.48 8.96 -28.16
CA ALA A 169 1.38 9.91 -28.00
C ALA A 169 0.17 9.32 -27.23
N TYR A 170 -0.11 8.02 -27.36
CA TYR A 170 -1.23 7.37 -26.66
C TYR A 170 -1.04 7.29 -25.13
N ARG A 171 0.16 7.57 -24.61
CA ARG A 171 0.42 7.62 -23.16
C ARG A 171 -0.12 8.90 -22.51
N ILE A 172 -0.20 9.99 -23.27
CA ILE A 172 -0.66 11.30 -22.77
C ILE A 172 -2.08 11.22 -22.18
N PRO A 173 -3.10 10.67 -22.88
CA PRO A 173 -4.44 10.56 -22.29
C PRO A 173 -4.47 9.64 -21.06
N VAL A 174 -3.69 8.56 -21.03
CA VAL A 174 -3.61 7.68 -19.86
C VAL A 174 -3.01 8.42 -18.66
N PHE A 175 -1.97 9.23 -18.88
CA PHE A 175 -1.39 10.07 -17.85
C PHE A 175 -2.38 11.13 -17.33
N VAL A 176 -3.16 11.76 -18.23
CA VAL A 176 -4.21 12.71 -17.83
C VAL A 176 -5.25 12.02 -16.95
N VAL A 177 -5.73 10.84 -17.34
CA VAL A 177 -6.66 10.03 -16.53
C VAL A 177 -6.05 9.65 -15.18
N PHE A 178 -4.76 9.32 -15.14
CA PHE A 178 -4.02 9.05 -13.91
C PHE A 178 -3.98 10.26 -12.96
N VAL A 179 -3.70 11.46 -13.46
CA VAL A 179 -3.71 12.67 -12.65
C VAL A 179 -5.12 12.97 -12.12
N LEU A 180 -6.14 12.83 -12.97
CA LEU A 180 -7.54 12.97 -12.57
C LEU A 180 -7.93 11.94 -11.50
N LEU A 181 -7.44 10.69 -11.62
CA LEU A 181 -7.64 9.65 -10.63
C LEU A 181 -7.02 10.04 -9.29
N ILE A 182 -5.77 10.50 -9.25
CA ILE A 182 -5.13 10.96 -8.01
C ILE A 182 -5.96 12.07 -7.37
N VAL A 183 -6.31 13.11 -8.12
CA VAL A 183 -7.10 14.24 -7.62
C VAL A 183 -8.44 13.75 -7.06
N CYS A 184 -9.14 12.88 -7.79
CA CYS A 184 -10.41 12.30 -7.38
C CYS A 184 -10.28 11.51 -6.07
N LEU A 185 -9.32 10.58 -5.97
CA LEU A 185 -9.12 9.74 -4.78
C LEU A 185 -8.56 10.54 -3.58
N THR A 186 -7.87 11.65 -3.84
CA THR A 186 -7.38 12.56 -2.80
C THR A 186 -8.51 13.40 -2.22
N ILE A 187 -9.44 13.91 -3.03
CA ILE A 187 -10.55 14.76 -2.57
C ILE A 187 -11.70 13.90 -2.01
N TRP A 188 -12.02 12.80 -2.69
CA TRP A 188 -13.13 11.91 -2.38
C TRP A 188 -12.61 10.54 -1.91
N PRO A 189 -13.11 9.97 -0.79
CA PRO A 189 -14.02 10.51 0.22
C PRO A 189 -13.32 11.42 1.23
N ARG A 190 -14.09 12.34 1.85
CA ARG A 190 -13.58 13.36 2.80
C ARG A 190 -13.16 12.80 4.17
N ARG A 191 -13.68 11.63 4.56
CA ARG A 191 -13.27 10.85 5.73
C ARG A 191 -12.72 9.52 5.24
N LYS A 192 -11.40 9.37 5.19
CA LYS A 192 -10.73 8.15 4.73
C LYS A 192 -10.56 7.19 5.91
N ASN A 193 -10.97 5.94 5.72
CA ASN A 193 -10.64 4.84 6.62
C ASN A 193 -9.38 4.11 6.09
N LEU A 194 -8.79 3.22 6.90
CA LEU A 194 -7.62 2.43 6.50
C LEU A 194 -7.88 1.65 5.19
N GLY A 195 -9.10 1.14 5.02
CA GLY A 195 -9.51 0.44 3.81
C GLY A 195 -9.42 1.26 2.55
N HIS A 196 -9.94 2.49 2.58
CA HIS A 196 -9.85 3.46 1.50
C HIS A 196 -8.39 3.83 1.23
N LEU A 197 -7.57 3.99 2.28
CA LEU A 197 -6.16 4.32 2.11
C LEU A 197 -5.40 3.19 1.39
N MET A 198 -5.60 1.93 1.80
CA MET A 198 -5.02 0.76 1.14
C MET A 198 -5.51 0.64 -0.31
N SER A 199 -6.83 0.67 -0.54
CA SER A 199 -7.39 0.50 -1.88
C SER A 199 -6.96 1.61 -2.85
N HIS A 200 -6.98 2.88 -2.41
CA HIS A 200 -6.57 3.99 -3.26
C HIS A 200 -5.06 4.01 -3.49
N THR A 201 -4.24 3.63 -2.48
CA THR A 201 -2.79 3.49 -2.67
C THR A 201 -2.48 2.41 -3.70
N THR A 202 -3.09 1.22 -3.57
CA THR A 202 -2.93 0.13 -4.53
C THR A 202 -3.38 0.56 -5.94
N ALA A 203 -4.52 1.25 -6.04
CA ALA A 203 -5.02 1.76 -7.31
C ALA A 203 -4.07 2.77 -7.96
N ILE A 204 -3.50 3.71 -7.20
CA ILE A 204 -2.53 4.68 -7.72
C ILE A 204 -1.24 3.98 -8.18
N ILE A 205 -0.75 2.97 -7.44
CA ILE A 205 0.45 2.22 -7.86
C ILE A 205 0.18 1.48 -9.18
N ILE A 206 -0.94 0.76 -9.28
CA ILE A 206 -1.33 0.05 -10.52
C ILE A 206 -1.51 1.03 -11.67
N ALA A 207 -2.18 2.17 -11.45
CA ALA A 207 -2.34 3.19 -12.46
C ALA A 207 -0.99 3.81 -12.88
N THR A 208 -0.02 3.93 -11.96
CA THR A 208 1.34 4.38 -12.27
C THR A 208 2.04 3.40 -13.21
N LEU A 209 1.93 2.11 -12.94
CA LEU A 209 2.48 1.04 -13.77
C LEU A 209 1.91 1.04 -15.19
N LEU A 210 0.65 1.46 -15.36
CA LEU A 210 -0.01 1.51 -16.66
C LEU A 210 0.59 2.55 -17.61
N TRP A 211 1.00 3.72 -17.14
CA TRP A 211 1.58 4.76 -18.00
C TRP A 211 3.12 4.81 -17.97
N TYR A 212 3.76 4.09 -17.04
CA TYR A 212 5.21 4.06 -16.91
C TYR A 212 5.88 3.42 -18.15
N PRO A 213 6.87 4.10 -18.79
CA PRO A 213 7.33 3.72 -20.12
C PRO A 213 8.31 2.54 -20.15
N GLN A 214 9.13 2.35 -19.12
CA GLN A 214 10.08 1.24 -19.04
C GLN A 214 9.46 0.07 -18.28
N GLN A 215 9.20 -1.05 -18.98
CA GLN A 215 8.72 -2.31 -18.38
C GLN A 215 7.46 -2.15 -17.48
N GLY A 216 6.61 -1.15 -17.75
CA GLY A 216 5.59 -0.65 -16.83
C GLY A 216 4.68 -1.69 -16.19
N SER A 217 4.28 -2.74 -16.92
CA SER A 217 3.41 -3.81 -16.38
C SER A 217 4.15 -4.98 -15.72
N VAL A 218 5.48 -5.02 -15.74
CA VAL A 218 6.28 -6.17 -15.33
C VAL A 218 6.64 -6.13 -13.84
N TYR A 219 6.61 -4.94 -13.21
CA TYR A 219 6.99 -4.76 -11.81
C TYR A 219 5.87 -5.12 -10.82
N LEU A 220 5.47 -6.38 -10.80
CA LEU A 220 4.41 -6.88 -9.92
C LEU A 220 4.71 -6.65 -8.42
N LEU A 221 5.98 -6.68 -8.03
CA LEU A 221 6.39 -6.58 -6.62
C LEU A 221 6.04 -5.24 -5.96
N TRP A 222 5.85 -4.16 -6.73
CA TRP A 222 5.56 -2.84 -6.17
C TRP A 222 4.16 -2.76 -5.56
N TYR A 223 3.18 -3.37 -6.23
CA TYR A 223 1.80 -3.35 -5.77
C TYR A 223 1.38 -4.65 -5.08
N LEU A 224 2.10 -5.75 -5.26
CA LEU A 224 1.67 -7.07 -4.78
C LEU A 224 1.37 -7.12 -3.27
N PRO A 225 2.26 -6.66 -2.37
CA PRO A 225 1.96 -6.67 -0.93
C PRO A 225 0.71 -5.85 -0.59
N MET A 226 0.53 -4.73 -1.27
CA MET A 226 -0.63 -3.85 -1.07
C MET A 226 -1.91 -4.45 -1.60
N LEU A 227 -1.84 -5.12 -2.75
CA LEU A 227 -2.96 -5.85 -3.33
C LEU A 227 -3.39 -6.99 -2.40
N LEU A 228 -2.44 -7.75 -1.85
CA LEU A 228 -2.74 -8.79 -0.86
C LEU A 228 -3.44 -8.20 0.37
N MET A 229 -2.97 -7.07 0.91
CA MET A 229 -3.66 -6.38 2.01
C MET A 229 -5.10 -5.96 1.65
N VAL A 230 -5.34 -5.53 0.42
CA VAL A 230 -6.68 -5.14 -0.05
C VAL A 230 -7.59 -6.36 -0.21
N VAL A 231 -7.08 -7.45 -0.80
CA VAL A 231 -7.83 -8.69 -1.06
C VAL A 231 -8.18 -9.42 0.23
N PHE A 232 -7.21 -9.55 1.14
CA PHE A 232 -7.37 -10.24 2.43
C PHE A 232 -8.02 -9.37 3.49
N ARG A 233 -8.45 -8.15 3.15
CA ARG A 233 -9.15 -7.28 4.09
C ARG A 233 -10.43 -7.97 4.56
N PRO A 234 -10.59 -8.22 5.87
CA PRO A 234 -11.80 -8.84 6.39
C PRO A 234 -12.97 -7.87 6.22
N ARG A 235 -13.83 -8.13 5.24
CA ARG A 235 -15.08 -7.35 5.04
C ARG A 235 -16.34 -8.20 4.81
N LEU A 236 -16.29 -9.50 5.05
CA LEU A 236 -17.44 -10.39 4.78
C LEU A 236 -17.79 -11.38 5.90
N LEU A 237 -16.97 -11.55 6.95
CA LEU A 237 -17.20 -12.59 7.97
C LEU A 237 -18.08 -12.17 9.16
N HIS A 238 -18.13 -10.87 9.49
CA HIS A 238 -18.94 -10.41 10.62
C HIS A 238 -20.46 -10.46 10.34
N THR A 239 -20.88 -10.38 9.07
CA THR A 239 -22.31 -10.42 8.73
C THR A 239 -22.86 -11.84 8.78
N THR A 240 -22.11 -12.85 8.33
CA THR A 240 -22.58 -14.24 8.33
C THR A 240 -22.58 -14.86 9.72
N GLN A 241 -21.54 -14.63 10.54
CA GLN A 241 -21.50 -15.19 11.90
C GLN A 241 -22.56 -14.58 12.83
N SER A 242 -22.83 -13.27 12.74
CA SER A 242 -23.91 -12.66 13.54
C SER A 242 -25.28 -13.20 13.11
N THR A 243 -25.54 -13.29 11.80
CA THR A 243 -26.80 -13.82 11.27
C THR A 243 -27.02 -15.29 11.65
N GLU A 244 -25.98 -16.11 11.65
CA GLU A 244 -26.10 -17.54 11.94
C GLU A 244 -26.22 -17.81 13.45
N VAL A 245 -25.52 -17.03 14.29
CA VAL A 245 -25.67 -17.07 15.76
C VAL A 245 -27.05 -16.55 16.17
N ASP A 246 -27.52 -15.43 15.61
CA ASP A 246 -28.88 -14.91 15.87
C ASP A 246 -29.96 -15.89 15.42
N ARG A 247 -29.81 -16.51 14.23
CA ARG A 247 -30.75 -17.51 13.74
C ARG A 247 -30.79 -18.75 14.63
N ASN A 248 -29.63 -19.22 15.09
CA ASN A 248 -29.55 -20.38 15.97
C ASN A 248 -30.04 -20.07 17.40
N GLN A 249 -29.88 -18.84 17.89
CA GLN A 249 -30.47 -18.38 19.14
C GLN A 249 -32.00 -18.26 19.04
N GLN A 250 -32.52 -17.66 17.98
CA GLN A 250 -33.97 -17.57 17.72
C GLN A 250 -34.63 -18.92 17.50
N ALA A 251 -33.93 -19.89 16.90
CA ALA A 251 -34.45 -21.25 16.74
C ALA A 251 -34.48 -22.05 18.06
N ASN A 252 -33.63 -21.68 19.03
CA ASN A 252 -33.53 -22.36 20.32
C ASN A 252 -34.40 -21.72 21.41
N GLU A 253 -34.81 -20.46 21.24
CA GLU A 253 -35.87 -19.85 22.02
C GLU A 253 -37.24 -20.38 21.55
N LYS A 254 -37.76 -21.39 22.26
CA LYS A 254 -39.17 -21.79 22.10
C LYS A 254 -40.07 -20.55 22.24
N PRO A 255 -41.11 -20.40 21.41
CA PRO A 255 -42.02 -19.27 21.51
C PRO A 255 -42.70 -19.31 22.88
N VAL A 256 -42.30 -18.41 23.77
CA VAL A 256 -42.98 -18.21 25.04
C VAL A 256 -44.36 -17.66 24.70
N SER A 257 -45.38 -18.51 24.86
CA SER A 257 -46.76 -18.14 24.59
C SER A 257 -47.16 -16.98 25.48
N ARG A 258 -47.26 -15.79 24.90
CA ARG A 258 -47.69 -14.51 25.52
C ARG A 258 -49.12 -14.53 26.08
N PHE A 259 -49.75 -15.68 26.20
CA PHE A 259 -51.14 -15.87 26.61
C PHE A 259 -51.31 -16.35 28.06
N GLN A 260 -50.22 -16.54 28.82
CA GLN A 260 -50.32 -17.15 30.16
C GLN A 260 -50.36 -16.14 31.32
N ASP A 261 -50.01 -14.88 31.10
CA ASP A 261 -49.97 -13.86 32.17
C ASP A 261 -51.32 -13.19 32.47
N SER A 262 -52.36 -13.44 31.68
CA SER A 262 -53.69 -12.85 31.92
C SER A 262 -54.57 -13.66 32.87
N ALA A 263 -54.20 -14.91 33.23
CA ALA A 263 -55.04 -15.78 34.05
C ALA A 263 -54.78 -15.67 35.57
N THR A 264 -53.66 -15.08 35.99
CA THR A 264 -53.24 -15.10 37.40
C THR A 264 -53.71 -13.87 38.19
N VAL A 265 -54.15 -12.79 37.53
CA VAL A 265 -54.54 -11.54 38.19
C VAL A 265 -55.99 -11.55 38.71
N VAL A 266 -56.85 -12.48 38.27
CA VAL A 266 -58.29 -12.47 38.60
C VAL A 266 -58.64 -13.30 39.85
N ARG A 267 -57.73 -14.10 40.43
CA ARG A 267 -58.06 -14.99 41.56
C ARG A 267 -57.90 -14.42 42.97
N HIS A 268 -57.54 -13.15 43.13
CA HIS A 268 -57.41 -12.50 44.45
C HIS A 268 -58.41 -11.36 44.67
N THR A 269 -59.67 -11.52 44.27
CA THR A 269 -60.78 -10.64 44.72
C THR A 269 -62.11 -11.39 44.75
N SER A 270 -62.36 -12.17 45.80
CA SER A 270 -63.73 -12.39 46.31
C SER A 270 -63.66 -13.07 47.68
N GLN A 271 -64.03 -12.30 48.70
CA GLN A 271 -64.66 -12.80 49.92
C GLN A 271 -65.99 -13.48 49.60
#